data_AF-D1AM47-F1
#
_entry.id   AF-D1AM47-F1
#
_cell.length_a   1.000
_cell.length_b   1.000
_cell.length_c   1.000
_cell.angle_alpha   90.00
_cell.angle_beta   90.00
_cell.angle_gamma   90.00
#
_symmetry.space_group_name_H-M   'P 1'
#
loop_
_entity.id
_entity.type
_entity.pdbx_description
1 polymer ?
#
loop_
_entity_poly.entity_id
_entity_poly.type
_entity_poly.pdbx_seq_one_letter_code
_entity_poly.pdbx_strand_id
1 'polypeptide(L)'
;MGRPTKGKRISKIPQYQKFYGENKFQEKIVLLVEEYETIRLIDYLGYSQEECAKEMHIARTSVQSLYSDARRKLARFLIEGIGLVISGGNYQLKEFTNKENIKGDGKMIIAVTYDNGNVGQHFGKTEFFKIYSVEGKNILSQKVIDTDGHGHGALAGYLKKLNVEILICGGLGGGARNALAESGIKIYPGAIGNADRQVEAFLEGNLDYNADIACNHHNHEDGHSCGHNHK
;
A
#
# COMPACT_ATOMS: atom_id res chain seq x y z
N MET A 1 -41.14 17.71 -4.57
CA MET A 1 -40.02 16.85 -5.05
C MET A 1 -38.97 16.78 -3.97
N GLY A 2 -38.60 15.58 -3.51
CA GLY A 2 -37.63 15.40 -2.42
C GLY A 2 -36.23 15.80 -2.87
N ARG A 3 -35.53 16.58 -2.03
CA ARG A 3 -34.15 17.02 -2.28
C ARG A 3 -33.26 15.79 -2.51
N PRO A 4 -32.49 15.71 -3.61
CA PRO A 4 -31.59 14.59 -3.85
C PRO A 4 -30.60 14.49 -2.68
N THR A 5 -30.63 13.36 -1.97
CA THR A 5 -29.74 13.12 -0.84
C THR A 5 -28.38 12.73 -1.40
N LYS A 6 -27.38 13.61 -1.21
CA LYS A 6 -25.98 13.27 -1.51
C LYS A 6 -25.57 12.09 -0.62
N GLY A 7 -24.98 11.06 -1.22
CA GLY A 7 -24.47 9.90 -0.48
C GLY A 7 -23.37 10.33 0.47
N LYS A 8 -23.31 9.74 1.67
CA LYS A 8 -22.27 10.10 2.66
C LYS A 8 -20.98 9.36 2.38
N ARG A 9 -19.87 10.03 2.61
CA ARG A 9 -18.56 9.45 2.33
C ARG A 9 -18.19 8.46 3.44
N ILE A 10 -17.74 7.27 3.06
CA ILE A 10 -17.17 6.28 3.99
C ILE A 10 -15.72 5.98 3.63
N SER A 11 -14.87 5.78 4.63
CA SER A 11 -13.43 5.58 4.42
C SER A 11 -13.08 4.12 4.11
N LYS A 12 -13.86 3.14 4.60
CA LYS A 12 -13.64 1.72 4.30
C LYS A 12 -14.93 0.90 4.42
N ILE A 13 -15.04 -0.17 3.63
CA ILE A 13 -16.11 -1.18 3.79
C ILE A 13 -15.84 -2.01 5.05
N PRO A 14 -16.86 -2.30 5.88
CA PRO A 14 -16.71 -3.19 7.03
C PRO A 14 -16.19 -4.58 6.62
N GLN A 15 -15.12 -5.03 7.27
CA GLN A 15 -14.53 -6.35 7.01
C GLN A 15 -15.42 -7.50 7.51
N TYR A 16 -16.10 -7.28 8.63
CA TYR A 16 -17.10 -8.20 9.19
C TYR A 16 -18.46 -7.53 9.13
N GLN A 17 -19.44 -8.20 8.52
CA GLN A 17 -20.76 -7.62 8.23
C GLN A 17 -21.90 -8.27 9.00
N LYS A 18 -21.66 -9.37 9.72
CA LYS A 18 -22.70 -10.10 10.45
C LYS A 18 -22.18 -10.55 11.81
N PHE A 19 -22.96 -10.30 12.85
CA PHE A 19 -22.68 -10.68 14.23
C PHE A 19 -23.92 -11.34 14.82
N TYR A 20 -23.75 -12.37 15.65
CA TYR A 20 -24.85 -13.18 16.16
C TYR A 20 -24.68 -13.41 17.66
N GLY A 21 -25.78 -13.33 18.40
CA GLY A 21 -25.85 -13.86 19.75
C GLY A 21 -25.93 -15.39 19.71
N GLU A 22 -25.41 -16.04 20.75
CA GLU A 22 -25.27 -17.51 20.82
C GLU A 22 -26.59 -18.27 20.61
N ASN A 23 -27.74 -17.68 21.00
CA ASN A 23 -29.04 -18.37 21.07
C ASN A 23 -30.18 -17.76 20.22
N LYS A 24 -29.92 -16.78 19.32
CA LYS A 24 -30.97 -16.16 18.50
C LYS A 24 -30.51 -15.91 17.06
N PHE A 25 -31.07 -16.67 16.11
CA PHE A 25 -30.67 -16.62 14.69
C PHE A 25 -31.69 -15.96 13.74
N GLN A 26 -32.92 -15.69 14.20
CA GLN A 26 -34.03 -15.30 13.30
C GLN A 26 -34.23 -13.79 13.19
N GLU A 27 -34.15 -13.04 14.29
CA GLU A 27 -34.27 -11.58 14.26
C GLU A 27 -32.91 -10.92 14.01
N LYS A 28 -32.92 -9.86 13.19
CA LYS A 28 -31.70 -9.14 12.79
C LYS A 28 -31.94 -7.64 12.82
N ILE A 29 -31.03 -6.91 13.43
CA ILE A 29 -30.93 -5.45 13.39
C ILE A 29 -30.01 -5.09 12.23
N VAL A 30 -30.47 -4.20 11.35
CA VAL A 30 -29.65 -3.65 10.28
C VAL A 30 -28.98 -2.35 10.73
N LEU A 31 -27.66 -2.38 10.84
CA LEU A 31 -26.83 -1.20 10.97
C LEU A 31 -26.44 -0.75 9.56
N LEU A 32 -26.78 0.47 9.18
CA LEU A 32 -26.41 1.03 7.90
C LEU A 32 -24.90 1.26 7.84
N VAL A 33 -24.31 1.24 6.65
CA VAL A 33 -22.87 1.43 6.51
C VAL A 33 -22.44 2.82 7.00
N GLU A 34 -23.28 3.84 6.81
CA GLU A 34 -23.05 5.21 7.31
C GLU A 34 -23.09 5.28 8.85
N GLU A 35 -23.98 4.50 9.48
CA GLU A 35 -24.08 4.38 10.94
C GLU A 35 -22.85 3.67 11.52
N TYR A 36 -22.40 2.60 10.86
CA TYR A 36 -21.16 1.91 11.21
C TYR A 36 -19.95 2.85 11.13
N GLU A 37 -19.81 3.60 10.03
CA GLU A 37 -18.70 4.54 9.89
C GLU A 37 -18.74 5.63 10.96
N THR A 38 -19.93 6.09 11.34
CA THR A 38 -20.10 7.07 12.42
C THR A 38 -19.60 6.51 13.76
N ILE A 39 -19.94 5.26 14.09
CA ILE A 39 -19.43 4.58 15.31
C ILE A 39 -17.93 4.40 15.23
N ARG A 40 -17.39 4.02 14.07
CA ARG A 40 -15.95 3.87 13.86
C ARG A 40 -15.21 5.19 14.08
N LEU A 41 -15.68 6.29 13.49
CA LEU A 41 -15.02 7.59 13.62
C LEU A 41 -15.09 8.11 15.05
N ILE A 42 -16.27 8.11 15.66
CA ILE A 42 -16.48 8.72 16.98
C ILE A 42 -15.99 7.80 18.11
N ASP A 43 -16.50 6.58 18.19
CA ASP A 43 -16.27 5.72 19.37
C ASP A 43 -14.95 4.96 19.26
N TYR A 44 -14.54 4.53 18.06
CA TYR A 44 -13.31 3.75 17.87
C TYR A 44 -12.06 4.61 17.62
N LEU A 45 -12.17 5.67 16.82
CA LEU A 45 -11.06 6.59 16.53
C LEU A 45 -11.03 7.84 17.41
N GLY A 46 -12.07 8.07 18.22
CA GLY A 46 -12.13 9.18 19.18
C GLY A 46 -12.44 10.55 18.55
N TYR A 47 -13.01 10.60 17.35
CA TYR A 47 -13.30 11.87 16.67
C TYR A 47 -14.45 12.60 17.35
N SER A 48 -14.37 13.93 17.38
CA SER A 48 -15.53 14.75 17.70
C SER A 48 -16.62 14.64 16.62
N GLN A 49 -17.85 15.01 16.96
CA GLN A 49 -18.96 15.03 15.99
C GLN A 49 -18.69 15.99 14.82
N GLU A 50 -17.91 17.05 15.04
CA GLU A 50 -17.54 17.99 13.99
C GLU A 50 -16.51 17.42 13.04
N GLU A 51 -15.51 16.70 13.55
CA GLU A 51 -14.51 15.99 12.73
C GLU A 51 -15.16 14.86 11.94
N CYS A 52 -16.07 14.10 12.56
CA CYS A 52 -16.86 13.08 11.88
C CYS A 52 -17.71 13.69 10.75
N ALA A 53 -18.31 14.86 10.96
CA ALA A 53 -19.11 15.55 9.94
C ALA A 53 -18.26 15.96 8.73
N LYS A 54 -17.06 16.48 9.00
CA LYS A 54 -16.08 16.83 7.95
C LYS A 54 -15.66 15.60 7.16
N GLU A 55 -15.29 14.52 7.85
CA GLU A 55 -14.78 13.29 7.25
C GLU A 55 -15.83 12.59 6.37
N MET A 56 -17.09 12.59 6.81
CA MET A 56 -18.22 12.00 6.07
C MET A 56 -18.84 12.95 5.04
N HIS A 57 -18.35 14.19 4.94
CA HIS A 57 -18.89 15.28 4.12
C HIS A 57 -20.40 15.51 4.30
N ILE A 58 -20.86 15.56 5.56
CA ILE A 58 -22.25 15.82 5.92
C ILE A 58 -22.42 16.93 6.94
N ALA A 59 -23.65 17.40 7.11
CA ALA A 59 -23.99 18.34 8.16
C ALA A 59 -23.79 17.69 9.54
N ARG A 60 -23.32 18.47 10.52
CA ARG A 60 -23.17 18.05 11.92
C ARG A 60 -24.45 17.45 12.50
N THR A 61 -25.61 18.01 12.15
CA THR A 61 -26.93 17.51 12.57
C THR A 61 -27.23 16.12 12.01
N SER A 62 -26.74 15.80 10.80
CA SER A 62 -26.85 14.46 10.22
C SER A 62 -25.96 13.44 10.94
N VAL A 63 -24.75 13.83 11.35
CA VAL A 63 -23.89 12.98 12.21
C VAL A 63 -24.58 12.68 13.52
N GLN A 64 -25.16 13.70 14.17
CA GLN A 64 -25.85 13.52 15.45
C GLN A 64 -27.01 12.51 15.33
N SER A 65 -27.81 12.59 14.26
CA SER A 65 -28.87 11.61 14.01
C SER A 65 -28.30 10.21 13.76
N LEU A 66 -27.34 10.07 12.84
CA LEU A 66 -26.70 8.78 12.53
C LEU A 66 -26.09 8.14 13.77
N TYR A 67 -25.38 8.92 14.58
CA TYR A 67 -24.76 8.45 15.81
C TYR A 67 -25.79 7.99 16.84
N SER A 68 -26.89 8.73 17.00
CA SER A 68 -27.95 8.38 17.94
C SER A 68 -28.68 7.10 17.51
N ASP A 69 -28.98 6.96 16.21
CA ASP A 69 -29.61 5.76 15.67
C ASP A 69 -28.68 4.55 15.73
N ALA A 70 -27.40 4.72 15.41
CA ALA A 70 -26.38 3.69 15.51
C ALA A 70 -26.25 3.16 16.94
N ARG A 71 -26.11 4.06 17.93
CA ARG A 71 -26.01 3.66 19.35
C ARG A 71 -27.26 2.95 19.85
N ARG A 72 -28.46 3.39 19.44
CA ARG A 72 -29.71 2.71 19.78
C ARG A 72 -29.77 1.29 19.22
N LYS A 73 -29.33 1.08 17.98
CA LYS A 73 -29.25 -0.25 17.35
C LYS A 73 -28.22 -1.15 18.04
N LEU A 74 -27.04 -0.61 18.36
CA LEU A 74 -26.01 -1.33 19.11
C LEU A 74 -26.48 -1.70 20.53
N ALA A 75 -27.15 -0.80 21.23
CA ALA A 75 -27.70 -1.09 22.55
C ALA A 75 -28.73 -2.22 22.50
N ARG A 76 -29.66 -2.19 21.52
CA ARG A 76 -30.64 -3.27 21.34
C ARG A 76 -29.97 -4.60 20.97
N PHE A 77 -28.96 -4.58 20.10
CA PHE A 77 -28.15 -5.75 19.77
C PHE A 77 -27.57 -6.40 21.03
N LEU A 78 -26.96 -5.61 21.91
CA LEU A 78 -26.32 -6.09 23.14
C LEU A 78 -27.33 -6.56 24.19
N ILE A 79 -28.47 -5.87 24.34
CA ILE A 79 -29.47 -6.16 25.40
C ILE A 79 -30.37 -7.33 24.98
N GLU A 80 -30.88 -7.33 23.75
CA GLU A 80 -31.88 -8.30 23.29
C GLU A 80 -31.24 -9.57 22.72
N GLY A 81 -29.92 -9.56 22.49
CA GLY A 81 -29.13 -10.67 21.94
C GLY A 81 -29.49 -11.00 20.48
N ILE A 82 -30.05 -10.03 19.76
CA ILE A 82 -30.50 -10.16 18.37
C ILE A 82 -29.28 -10.20 17.44
N GLY A 83 -29.37 -10.75 16.23
CA GLY A 83 -28.27 -10.63 15.26
C GLY A 83 -28.07 -9.19 14.77
N LEU A 84 -26.84 -8.77 14.48
CA LEU A 84 -26.53 -7.49 13.84
C LEU A 84 -26.01 -7.76 12.43
N VAL A 85 -26.56 -7.05 11.44
CA VAL A 85 -26.07 -7.09 10.05
C VAL A 85 -25.74 -5.67 9.62
N ILE A 86 -24.54 -5.47 9.09
CA ILE A 86 -24.11 -4.20 8.52
C ILE A 86 -24.40 -4.24 7.03
N SER A 87 -25.41 -3.50 6.57
CA SER A 87 -25.79 -3.48 5.15
C SER A 87 -26.63 -2.25 4.78
N GLY A 88 -26.68 -1.96 3.48
CA GLY A 88 -27.48 -0.86 2.93
C GLY A 88 -26.94 0.53 3.26
N GLY A 89 -27.81 1.54 3.14
CA GLY A 89 -27.46 2.94 3.31
C GLY A 89 -27.19 3.65 1.98
N ASN A 90 -27.10 4.99 2.04
CA ASN A 90 -26.74 5.84 0.92
C ASN A 90 -25.34 6.40 1.15
N TYR A 91 -24.34 5.61 0.77
CA TYR A 91 -22.93 5.97 0.94
C TYR A 91 -22.19 6.03 -0.41
N GLN A 92 -21.16 6.86 -0.43
CA GLN A 92 -20.14 6.89 -1.46
C GLN A 92 -18.85 6.41 -0.81
N LEU A 93 -18.18 5.42 -1.40
CA LEU A 93 -16.81 5.14 -0.99
C LEU A 93 -15.99 6.41 -1.21
N LYS A 94 -15.04 6.70 -0.33
CA LYS A 94 -13.89 7.52 -0.71
C LYS A 94 -13.33 6.90 -1.99
N GLU A 95 -13.64 7.49 -3.15
CA GLU A 95 -12.86 7.22 -4.34
C GLU A 95 -11.44 7.60 -3.96
N PHE A 96 -10.58 6.60 -3.82
CA PHE A 96 -9.16 6.80 -3.97
C PHE A 96 -8.97 7.12 -5.45
N THR A 97 -9.32 8.35 -5.84
CA THR A 97 -8.96 8.88 -7.15
C THR A 97 -7.45 8.79 -7.21
N ASN A 98 -6.97 7.85 -8.02
CA ASN A 98 -5.56 7.64 -8.39
C ASN A 98 -5.03 8.82 -9.24
N LYS A 99 -5.54 10.02 -8.99
CA LYS A 99 -5.25 11.28 -9.65
C LYS A 99 -5.35 12.38 -8.62
N GLU A 100 -4.37 12.44 -7.75
CA GLU A 100 -3.71 13.69 -7.42
C GLU A 100 -2.35 13.36 -6.82
N ASN A 101 -1.33 13.74 -7.58
CA ASN A 101 0.05 13.84 -7.15
C ASN A 101 0.10 14.79 -5.94
N ILE A 102 -0.09 14.27 -4.73
CA ILE A 102 0.38 14.92 -3.52
C ILE A 102 1.23 13.89 -2.80
N LYS A 103 2.54 14.09 -2.95
CA LYS A 103 3.58 13.55 -2.08
C LYS A 103 3.11 13.64 -0.62
N GLY A 104 2.83 12.50 0.01
CA GLY A 104 2.65 12.39 1.44
C GLY A 104 1.34 11.75 1.88
N ASP A 105 1.27 10.41 1.84
CA ASP A 105 0.77 9.63 2.98
C ASP A 105 1.15 8.15 2.82
N GLY A 106 2.32 7.81 3.35
CA GLY A 106 2.70 6.51 3.93
C GLY A 106 2.76 5.23 3.09
N LYS A 107 2.04 5.12 1.96
CA LYS A 107 1.91 3.86 1.24
C LYS A 107 2.92 3.76 0.10
N MET A 108 3.90 2.89 0.25
CA MET A 108 4.95 2.64 -0.73
C MET A 108 4.80 1.23 -1.30
N ILE A 109 5.17 1.07 -2.56
CA ILE A 109 5.32 -0.24 -3.18
C ILE A 109 6.80 -0.55 -3.34
N ILE A 110 7.22 -1.63 -2.69
CA ILE A 110 8.59 -2.12 -2.71
C ILE A 110 8.62 -3.41 -3.53
N ALA A 111 9.45 -3.46 -4.56
CA ALA A 111 9.76 -4.69 -5.28
C ALA A 111 11.09 -5.25 -4.77
N VAL A 112 11.15 -6.57 -4.59
CA VAL A 112 12.37 -7.28 -4.24
C VAL A 112 12.61 -8.40 -5.26
N THR A 113 13.84 -8.57 -5.72
CA THR A 113 14.21 -9.75 -6.50
C THR A 113 14.05 -10.99 -5.65
N TYR A 114 13.27 -11.98 -6.09
CA TYR A 114 12.98 -13.18 -5.31
C TYR A 114 13.57 -14.41 -5.99
N ASP A 115 14.41 -15.14 -5.26
CA ASP A 115 15.01 -16.40 -5.68
C ASP A 115 14.95 -17.41 -4.52
N ASN A 116 14.06 -18.39 -4.61
CA ASN A 116 13.91 -19.49 -3.64
C ASN A 116 13.93 -19.05 -2.15
N GLY A 117 13.26 -17.94 -1.81
CA GLY A 117 13.18 -17.42 -0.44
C GLY A 117 14.23 -16.36 -0.08
N ASN A 118 15.18 -16.08 -0.97
CA ASN A 118 16.25 -15.10 -0.79
C ASN A 118 16.22 -14.01 -1.87
N VAL A 119 16.99 -12.94 -1.66
CA VAL A 119 17.16 -11.85 -2.62
C VAL A 119 18.05 -12.30 -3.77
N GLY A 120 17.51 -12.20 -4.99
CA GLY A 120 18.24 -12.52 -6.21
C GLY A 120 19.47 -11.61 -6.40
N GLN A 121 20.66 -12.20 -6.54
CA GLN A 121 21.93 -11.49 -6.71
C GLN A 121 22.15 -10.96 -8.13
N HIS A 122 21.38 -11.41 -9.11
CA HIS A 122 21.47 -10.95 -10.49
C HIS A 122 20.08 -10.55 -10.99
N PHE A 123 19.78 -9.25 -10.99
CA PHE A 123 18.49 -8.72 -11.45
C PHE A 123 18.07 -9.29 -12.82
N GLY A 124 19.02 -9.39 -13.76
CA GLY A 124 18.79 -9.85 -15.12
C GLY A 124 18.51 -11.34 -15.33
N LYS A 125 18.75 -12.17 -14.30
CA LYS A 125 18.49 -13.61 -14.30
C LYS A 125 17.39 -14.01 -13.34
N THR A 126 16.77 -13.02 -12.68
CA THR A 126 15.73 -13.29 -11.69
C THR A 126 14.40 -13.48 -12.42
N GLU A 127 13.76 -14.62 -12.18
CA GLU A 127 12.48 -14.98 -12.79
C GLU A 127 11.26 -14.54 -11.96
N PHE A 128 11.47 -14.18 -10.68
CA PHE A 128 10.41 -13.79 -9.77
C PHE A 128 10.72 -12.47 -9.05
N PHE A 129 9.71 -11.62 -8.95
CA PHE A 129 9.73 -10.45 -8.09
C PHE A 129 8.70 -10.61 -6.99
N LYS A 130 9.08 -10.25 -5.77
CA LYS A 130 8.15 -10.17 -4.65
C LYS A 130 7.82 -8.71 -4.42
N ILE A 131 6.57 -8.36 -4.68
CA ILE A 131 6.01 -7.02 -4.49
C ILE A 131 5.40 -6.95 -3.10
N TYR A 132 5.80 -5.92 -2.37
CA TYR A 132 5.30 -5.61 -1.04
C TYR A 132 4.58 -4.27 -1.10
N SER A 133 3.33 -4.26 -0.65
CA SER A 133 2.64 -3.02 -0.36
C SER A 133 2.84 -2.71 1.11
N VAL A 134 3.52 -1.61 1.41
CA VAL A 134 3.85 -1.20 2.78
C VAL A 134 3.18 0.13 3.08
N GLU A 135 2.76 0.32 4.33
CA GLU A 135 2.21 1.57 4.83
C GLU A 135 2.91 1.92 6.15
N GLY A 136 3.72 2.98 6.14
CA GLY A 136 4.56 3.36 7.28
C GLY A 136 5.62 2.30 7.58
N LYS A 137 5.40 1.50 8.65
CA LYS A 137 6.27 0.38 9.07
C LYS A 137 5.63 -1.00 8.91
N ASN A 138 4.41 -1.08 8.40
CA ASN A 138 3.66 -2.33 8.31
C ASN A 138 3.54 -2.80 6.86
N ILE A 139 3.78 -4.10 6.64
CA ILE A 139 3.54 -4.77 5.36
C ILE A 139 2.04 -5.10 5.27
N LEU A 140 1.33 -4.50 4.31
CA LEU A 140 -0.09 -4.73 4.06
C LEU A 140 -0.34 -5.97 3.23
N SER A 141 0.49 -6.21 2.21
CA SER A 141 0.42 -7.40 1.37
C SER A 141 1.76 -7.73 0.73
N GLN A 142 1.95 -9.01 0.43
CA GLN A 142 3.07 -9.54 -0.32
C GLN A 142 2.51 -10.37 -1.49
N LYS A 143 3.06 -10.17 -2.69
CA LYS A 143 2.69 -10.93 -3.88
C LYS A 143 3.95 -11.29 -4.66
N VAL A 144 4.13 -12.57 -4.94
CA VAL A 144 5.15 -13.01 -5.90
C VAL A 144 4.55 -12.93 -7.30
N ILE A 145 5.27 -12.27 -8.18
CA ILE A 145 4.99 -12.15 -9.60
C ILE A 145 6.16 -12.76 -10.38
N ASP A 146 5.84 -13.42 -11.46
CA ASP A 146 6.80 -13.90 -12.44
C ASP A 146 7.11 -12.79 -13.45
N THR A 147 8.32 -12.81 -14.00
CA THR A 147 8.73 -11.88 -15.03
C THR A 147 8.13 -12.18 -16.40
N ASP A 148 7.36 -13.28 -16.53
CA ASP A 148 6.70 -13.72 -17.77
C ASP A 148 7.65 -13.65 -18.98
N GLY A 149 8.93 -14.02 -18.78
CA GLY A 149 9.96 -13.99 -19.82
C GLY A 149 10.37 -12.60 -20.32
N HIS A 150 9.97 -11.52 -19.64
CA HIS A 150 10.32 -10.16 -20.02
C HIS A 150 11.83 -9.92 -19.83
N GLY A 151 12.55 -9.70 -20.94
CA GLY A 151 13.98 -9.39 -20.92
C GLY A 151 14.32 -8.09 -20.18
N HIS A 152 15.62 -7.88 -19.93
CA HIS A 152 16.21 -6.81 -19.13
C HIS A 152 15.64 -5.40 -19.34
N GLY A 153 15.23 -5.06 -20.57
CA GLY A 153 14.66 -3.74 -20.91
C GLY A 153 13.17 -3.58 -20.59
N ALA A 154 12.39 -4.66 -20.59
CA ALA A 154 10.94 -4.59 -20.41
C ALA A 154 10.53 -4.61 -18.92
N LEU A 155 11.43 -5.07 -18.03
CA LEU A 155 11.19 -5.12 -16.59
C LEU A 155 10.96 -3.74 -15.98
N ALA A 156 11.70 -2.71 -16.42
CA ALA A 156 11.51 -1.35 -15.93
C ALA A 156 10.10 -0.80 -16.26
N GLY A 157 9.62 -1.05 -17.47
CA GLY A 157 8.26 -0.69 -17.87
C GLY A 157 7.19 -1.49 -17.13
N TYR A 158 7.44 -2.77 -16.86
CA TYR A 158 6.53 -3.63 -16.10
C TYR A 158 6.41 -3.19 -14.63
N LEU A 159 7.53 -2.92 -13.97
CA LEU A 159 7.56 -2.39 -12.59
C LEU A 159 6.89 -1.01 -12.51
N LYS A 160 7.05 -0.17 -13.54
CA LYS A 160 6.36 1.12 -13.64
C LYS A 160 4.85 0.97 -13.75
N LYS A 161 4.35 0.00 -14.52
CA LYS A 161 2.90 -0.31 -14.59
C LYS A 161 2.35 -0.76 -13.23
N LEU A 162 3.16 -1.44 -12.43
CA LEU A 162 2.82 -1.87 -11.07
C LEU A 162 2.98 -0.74 -10.02
N ASN A 163 3.36 0.47 -10.45
CA ASN A 163 3.56 1.63 -9.60
C ASN A 163 4.57 1.38 -8.47
N VAL A 164 5.63 0.62 -8.77
CA VAL A 164 6.73 0.35 -7.85
C VAL A 164 7.58 1.60 -7.69
N GLU A 165 7.79 2.02 -6.45
CA GLU A 165 8.62 3.20 -6.13
C GLU A 165 10.05 2.81 -5.76
N ILE A 166 10.21 1.66 -5.12
CA ILE A 166 11.46 1.19 -4.55
C ILE A 166 11.75 -0.23 -5.04
N LEU A 167 12.97 -0.48 -5.49
CA LEU A 167 13.45 -1.79 -5.89
C LEU A 167 14.67 -2.17 -5.04
N ILE A 168 14.57 -3.29 -4.34
CA ILE A 168 15.68 -3.89 -3.57
C ILE A 168 16.23 -5.07 -4.38
N CYS A 169 17.53 -5.08 -4.59
CA CYS A 169 18.21 -6.13 -5.34
C CYS A 169 19.63 -6.38 -4.80
N GLY A 170 20.19 -7.58 -5.04
CA GLY A 170 21.59 -7.85 -4.71
C GLY A 170 22.53 -7.15 -5.69
N GLY A 171 22.57 -7.61 -6.94
CA GLY A 171 23.41 -7.06 -8.00
C GLY A 171 22.60 -6.56 -9.19
N LEU A 172 23.03 -5.42 -9.74
CA LEU A 172 22.35 -4.72 -10.82
C LEU A 172 23.32 -4.34 -11.93
N GLY A 173 23.03 -4.77 -13.16
CA GLY A 173 23.85 -4.45 -14.34
C GLY A 173 23.68 -3.00 -14.79
N GLY A 174 24.72 -2.43 -15.41
CA GLY A 174 24.72 -1.01 -15.84
C GLY A 174 23.54 -0.63 -16.75
N GLY A 175 23.15 -1.50 -17.68
CA GLY A 175 21.99 -1.27 -18.56
C GLY A 175 20.64 -1.24 -17.82
N ALA A 176 20.46 -2.08 -16.79
CA ALA A 176 19.25 -2.09 -15.98
C ALA A 176 19.17 -0.85 -15.07
N ARG A 177 20.33 -0.36 -14.58
CA ARG A 177 20.42 0.85 -13.75
C ARG A 177 19.84 2.05 -14.47
N ASN A 178 20.26 2.26 -15.71
CA ASN A 178 19.83 3.39 -16.51
C ASN A 178 18.32 3.31 -16.81
N ALA A 179 17.81 2.16 -17.24
CA ALA A 179 16.39 1.99 -17.56
C ALA A 179 15.46 2.20 -16.35
N LEU A 180 15.88 1.75 -15.17
CA LEU A 180 15.12 1.92 -13.92
C LEU A 180 15.22 3.36 -13.38
N ALA A 181 16.39 4.00 -13.50
CA ALA A 181 16.58 5.41 -13.16
C ALA A 181 15.73 6.33 -14.04
N GLU A 182 15.68 6.08 -15.36
CA GLU A 182 14.80 6.81 -16.29
C GLU A 182 13.30 6.59 -15.99
N SER A 183 12.95 5.46 -15.38
CA SER A 183 11.59 5.15 -14.97
C SER A 183 11.19 5.81 -13.64
N GLY A 184 12.13 6.43 -12.92
CA GLY A 184 11.89 7.11 -11.64
C GLY A 184 11.81 6.18 -10.42
N ILE A 185 12.29 4.94 -10.54
CA ILE A 185 12.27 3.95 -9.45
C ILE A 185 13.55 4.10 -8.63
N LYS A 186 13.43 4.19 -7.29
CA LYS A 186 14.58 4.22 -6.38
C LYS A 186 15.14 2.81 -6.22
N ILE A 187 16.43 2.65 -6.49
CA ILE A 187 17.09 1.34 -6.48
C ILE A 187 18.01 1.25 -5.26
N TYR A 188 17.90 0.15 -4.53
CA TYR A 188 18.78 -0.21 -3.41
C TYR A 188 19.52 -1.51 -3.76
N PRO A 189 20.69 -1.40 -4.41
CA PRO A 189 21.56 -2.54 -4.65
C PRO A 189 22.30 -2.96 -3.36
N GLY A 190 22.75 -4.21 -3.28
CA GLY A 190 23.55 -4.75 -2.18
C GLY A 190 22.78 -5.58 -1.15
N ALA A 191 21.50 -5.85 -1.35
CA ALA A 191 20.72 -6.68 -0.43
C ALA A 191 21.10 -8.17 -0.56
N ILE A 192 21.43 -8.81 0.56
CA ILE A 192 21.84 -10.22 0.64
C ILE A 192 21.02 -10.91 1.73
N GLY A 193 20.56 -12.14 1.46
CA GLY A 193 19.79 -12.94 2.41
C GLY A 193 18.28 -12.93 2.12
N ASN A 194 17.45 -13.06 3.16
CA ASN A 194 16.01 -13.27 3.00
C ASN A 194 15.27 -12.00 2.54
N ALA A 195 14.33 -12.15 1.60
CA ALA A 195 13.62 -11.02 1.00
C ALA A 195 12.74 -10.25 2.00
N ASP A 196 12.09 -10.93 2.95
CA ASP A 196 11.22 -10.29 3.93
C ASP A 196 12.02 -9.43 4.91
N ARG A 197 13.13 -9.98 5.43
CA ARG A 197 14.03 -9.25 6.34
C ARG A 197 14.63 -7.99 5.72
N GLN A 198 14.90 -8.01 4.42
CA GLN A 198 15.44 -6.85 3.72
C GLN A 198 14.40 -5.72 3.59
N VAL A 199 13.12 -6.06 3.43
CA VAL A 199 12.02 -5.09 3.46
C VAL A 199 11.81 -4.56 4.87
N GLU A 200 11.84 -5.42 5.88
CA GLU A 200 11.75 -4.99 7.29
C GLU A 200 12.90 -4.03 7.65
N ALA A 201 14.14 -4.38 7.31
CA ALA A 201 15.31 -3.52 7.51
C ALA A 201 15.19 -2.17 6.77
N PHE A 202 14.59 -2.17 5.57
CA PHE A 202 14.25 -0.95 4.84
C PHE A 202 13.26 -0.07 5.60
N LEU A 203 12.20 -0.66 6.15
CA LEU A 203 11.18 0.05 6.92
C LEU A 203 11.70 0.58 8.27
N GLU A 204 12.65 -0.13 8.86
CA GLU A 204 13.34 0.30 10.09
C GLU A 204 14.35 1.43 9.86
N GLY A 205 14.68 1.74 8.60
CA GLY A 205 15.67 2.75 8.23
C GLY A 205 17.11 2.29 8.48
N ASN A 206 17.32 0.98 8.60
CA ASN A 206 18.58 0.36 9.00
C ASN A 206 19.19 -0.50 7.88
N LEU A 207 18.84 -0.21 6.63
CA LEU A 207 19.52 -0.80 5.49
C LEU A 207 20.91 -0.19 5.42
N ASP A 208 21.92 -1.05 5.56
CA ASP A 208 23.34 -0.74 5.41
C ASP A 208 23.54 -0.13 4.01
N TYR A 209 23.42 1.19 3.96
CA TYR A 209 23.42 1.97 2.74
C TYR A 209 24.87 2.13 2.32
N ASN A 210 25.31 1.27 1.41
CA ASN A 210 26.54 1.53 0.69
C ASN A 210 26.22 2.29 -0.61
N ALA A 211 25.92 3.59 -0.47
CA ALA A 211 25.93 4.56 -1.57
C ALA A 211 27.21 4.50 -2.40
N ASP A 212 28.30 4.07 -1.76
CA ASP A 212 29.67 4.10 -2.24
C ASP A 212 30.13 2.76 -2.84
N ILE A 213 29.21 1.94 -3.36
CA ILE A 213 29.52 1.03 -4.48
C ILE A 213 28.96 1.62 -5.80
N ALA A 214 28.96 2.95 -5.89
CA ALA A 214 29.63 3.54 -7.03
C ALA A 214 31.11 3.16 -6.89
N CYS A 215 31.63 2.33 -7.77
CA CYS A 215 33.08 2.21 -7.94
C CYS A 215 33.62 3.59 -8.34
N ASN A 216 33.80 4.48 -7.37
CA ASN A 216 34.94 5.39 -7.37
C ASN A 216 36.17 4.49 -7.18
N HIS A 217 37.27 4.58 -7.88
CA HIS A 217 37.71 5.42 -8.97
C HIS A 217 39.19 5.05 -9.06
N HIS A 218 39.71 4.66 -10.22
CA HIS A 218 41.07 5.07 -10.55
C HIS A 218 40.96 6.02 -11.75
N ASN A 219 41.29 7.27 -11.41
CA ASN A 219 41.34 8.43 -12.26
C ASN A 219 42.46 8.33 -13.29
N HIS A 220 42.26 9.10 -14.37
CA HIS A 220 43.23 9.82 -15.21
C HIS A 220 44.55 9.15 -15.62
N GLU A 221 44.86 9.19 -16.92
CA GLU A 221 45.60 10.32 -17.50
C GLU A 221 45.62 10.22 -19.04
N ASP A 222 45.34 11.36 -19.69
CA ASP A 222 45.72 11.65 -21.07
C ASP A 222 47.23 11.46 -21.25
N GLY A 223 47.64 10.72 -22.28
CA GLY A 223 49.05 10.51 -22.58
C GLY A 223 49.28 9.88 -23.94
N HIS A 224 49.47 10.71 -24.96
CA HIS A 224 50.14 10.34 -26.20
C HIS A 224 51.41 9.52 -25.95
N SER A 225 51.64 8.43 -26.70
CA SER A 225 52.92 8.16 -27.37
C SER A 225 52.84 6.92 -28.28
N CYS A 226 53.36 7.08 -29.48
CA CYS A 226 53.53 6.08 -30.53
C CYS A 226 54.43 4.89 -30.12
N GLY A 227 54.30 3.75 -30.80
CA GLY A 227 55.28 2.67 -30.69
C GLY A 227 54.97 1.38 -31.44
N HIS A 228 55.18 1.39 -32.76
CA HIS A 228 55.62 0.31 -33.65
C HIS A 228 55.65 -1.19 -33.20
N ASN A 229 55.24 -2.01 -34.19
CA ASN A 229 55.93 -3.16 -34.79
C ASN A 229 55.61 -4.62 -34.39
N HIS A 230 55.27 -5.34 -35.47
CA HIS A 230 55.64 -6.70 -35.88
C HIS A 230 55.32 -7.90 -34.98
N LYS A 231 54.51 -8.82 -35.51
CA LYS A 231 55.04 -9.88 -36.38
C LYS A 231 53.99 -10.40 -37.35
#